data_AF-G4YLK8-F1
#
_entry.id   AF-G4YLK8-F1
#
_cell.length_a   1.000
_cell.length_b   1.000
_cell.length_c   1.000
_cell.angle_alpha   90.00
_cell.angle_beta   90.00
_cell.angle_gamma   90.00
#
_symmetry.space_group_name_H-M   'P 1'
#
loop_
_entity.id
_entity.type
_entity.pdbx_description
1 polymer ?
#
loop_
_entity_poly.entity_id
_entity_poly.type
_entity_poly.pdbx_seq_one_letter_code
_entity_poly.pdbx_strand_id
1 'polypeptide(L)'
;MWRLLEQAAKNASANASGYVSSVQEKAQSLAAAVQDEAAILLHSAMGAARVGPVDEILYEELADFEDFSSFFSAEEHTHEIARAMDEDDEVHELHDALVPLELSYDEFWRRYFFRLQQAERIEQQRQQQRALAESKRPPEENDEEDREETDGEDQEGVWLLRAARDAERRAATQWRQKARDLHHQLQEAKQSYDEKEQKALKEWEEQLQALCDTYETKMAAATMQIDEARAAGYDEGVRESQAIVESLQQKAEEDMVRLRMEIAEGRGAASDHERVAALTKEKEELQKALQAARERLAELEKREAARQEDKPGAAALAELTKEKDLWRMRALKMKKLKDLVQAELTTLRQQRDVAAAATSSSDNAQAAGSDDHSKLQARMNELQTQLANALAGAEARGREAYEKGVEAGKADADQRAKQERDQAFQDGYKKAQAEAKSEMGVLKAELGMFRAFHESAAHCADHVGGDTEGLLDDSLDDISLADGQPLCSPTSSVSIFTDNGKNDFSSEVPKSTDDWGEW
;
A
#
# COMPACT_ATOMS: atom_id res chain seq x y z
N MET A 1 68.05 -30.60 45.69
CA MET A 1 66.77 -30.78 46.42
C MET A 1 65.90 -29.52 46.34
N TRP A 2 66.39 -28.33 46.73
CA TRP A 2 65.60 -27.08 46.67
C TRP A 2 65.09 -26.68 45.27
N ARG A 3 65.94 -26.76 44.22
CA ARG A 3 65.49 -26.52 42.82
C ARG A 3 64.38 -27.46 42.34
N LEU A 4 64.36 -28.71 42.81
CA LEU A 4 63.30 -29.67 42.49
C LEU A 4 61.98 -29.30 43.18
N LEU A 5 62.03 -28.81 44.43
CA LEU A 5 60.85 -28.32 45.14
C LEU A 5 60.31 -27.03 44.50
N GLU A 6 61.18 -26.12 44.07
CA GLU A 6 60.78 -24.90 43.37
C GLU A 6 60.12 -25.21 42.01
N GLN A 7 60.66 -26.18 41.26
CA GLN A 7 60.09 -26.61 39.99
C GLN A 7 58.76 -27.35 40.19
N ALA A 8 58.63 -28.16 41.25
CA ALA A 8 57.37 -28.80 41.63
C ALA A 8 56.30 -27.78 42.04
N ALA A 9 56.67 -26.72 42.78
CA ALA A 9 55.76 -25.64 43.15
C ALA A 9 55.31 -24.81 41.94
N LYS A 10 56.22 -24.51 41.00
CA LYS A 10 55.87 -23.82 39.75
C LYS A 10 54.92 -24.66 38.89
N ASN A 11 55.16 -25.97 38.78
CA ASN A 11 54.27 -26.88 38.06
C ASN A 11 52.91 -27.02 38.75
N ALA A 12 52.87 -27.08 40.09
CA ALA A 12 51.62 -27.11 40.84
C ALA A 12 50.80 -25.83 40.67
N SER A 13 51.46 -24.65 40.66
CA SER A 13 50.82 -23.36 40.41
C SER A 13 50.30 -23.23 38.98
N ALA A 14 51.08 -23.68 37.98
CA ALA A 14 50.63 -23.70 36.58
C ALA A 14 49.41 -24.62 36.38
N ASN A 15 49.41 -25.79 37.03
CA ASN A 15 48.27 -26.71 36.99
C ASN A 15 47.03 -26.15 37.73
N ALA A 16 47.23 -25.46 38.85
CA ALA A 16 46.15 -24.79 39.57
C ALA A 16 45.55 -23.64 38.75
N SER A 17 46.37 -22.86 38.06
CA SER A 17 45.92 -21.79 37.16
C SER A 17 45.07 -22.36 36.01
N GLY A 18 45.51 -23.46 35.39
CA GLY A 18 44.73 -24.14 34.36
C GLY A 18 43.36 -24.64 34.86
N TYR A 19 43.31 -25.13 36.11
CA TYR A 19 42.06 -25.55 36.73
C TYR A 19 41.13 -24.35 36.99
N VAL A 20 41.66 -23.22 37.46
CA VAL A 20 40.88 -21.99 37.67
C VAL A 20 40.29 -21.48 36.36
N SER A 21 41.08 -21.41 35.28
CA SER A 21 40.58 -21.01 33.96
C SER A 21 39.49 -21.96 33.43
N SER A 22 39.66 -23.27 33.60
CA SER A 22 38.65 -24.25 33.19
C SER A 22 37.34 -24.13 33.99
N VAL A 23 37.43 -23.86 35.30
CA VAL A 23 36.25 -23.62 36.14
C VAL A 23 35.56 -22.32 35.74
N GLN A 24 36.33 -21.27 35.42
CA GLN A 24 35.79 -19.98 34.98
C GLN A 24 35.08 -20.09 33.62
N GLU A 25 35.65 -20.78 32.64
CA GLU A 25 35.01 -21.03 31.33
C GLU A 25 33.72 -21.83 31.49
N LYS A 26 33.72 -22.86 32.34
CA LYS A 26 32.50 -23.64 32.63
C LYS A 26 31.43 -22.80 33.31
N ALA A 27 31.81 -21.93 34.25
CA ALA A 27 30.87 -21.03 34.92
C ALA A 27 30.25 -20.04 33.93
N GLN A 28 31.05 -19.48 33.01
CA GLN A 28 30.56 -18.57 31.97
C GLN A 28 29.64 -19.27 30.98
N SER A 29 29.98 -20.50 30.55
CA SER A 29 29.14 -21.31 29.68
C SER A 29 27.80 -21.67 30.35
N LEU A 30 27.81 -21.99 31.65
CA LEU A 30 26.58 -22.26 32.41
C LEU A 30 25.71 -21.00 32.54
N ALA A 31 26.33 -19.84 32.80
CA ALA A 31 25.62 -18.57 32.89
C ALA A 31 24.95 -18.18 31.56
N ALA A 32 25.65 -18.38 30.44
CA ALA A 32 25.08 -18.15 29.10
C ALA A 32 23.91 -19.11 28.82
N ALA A 33 24.05 -20.40 29.13
CA ALA A 33 22.97 -21.37 28.95
C ALA A 33 21.73 -21.04 29.81
N VAL A 34 21.94 -20.57 31.05
CA VAL A 34 20.83 -20.13 31.92
C VAL A 34 20.19 -18.84 31.39
N GLN A 35 20.96 -17.92 30.81
CA GLN A 35 20.40 -16.73 30.15
C GLN A 35 19.58 -17.09 28.91
N ASP A 36 20.04 -18.03 28.09
CA ASP A 36 19.30 -18.52 26.91
C ASP A 36 18.02 -19.25 27.33
N GLU A 37 18.08 -20.13 28.32
CA GLU A 37 16.89 -20.81 28.86
C GLU A 37 15.92 -19.81 29.50
N ALA A 38 16.42 -18.82 30.25
CA ALA A 38 15.59 -17.76 30.81
C ALA A 38 14.94 -16.92 29.70
N ALA A 39 15.65 -16.61 28.61
CA ALA A 39 15.10 -15.91 27.46
C ALA A 39 14.04 -16.74 26.74
N ILE A 40 14.26 -18.05 26.56
CA ILE A 40 13.27 -18.97 25.98
C ILE A 40 12.05 -19.08 26.89
N LEU A 41 12.23 -19.18 28.20
CA LEU A 41 11.12 -19.22 29.16
C LEU A 41 10.38 -17.88 29.22
N LEU A 42 11.06 -16.74 29.09
CA LEU A 42 10.41 -15.43 29.01
C LEU A 42 9.61 -15.30 27.71
N HIS A 43 10.17 -15.69 26.57
CA HIS A 43 9.46 -15.68 25.28
C HIS A 43 8.33 -16.71 25.23
N SER A 44 8.45 -17.84 25.93
CA SER A 44 7.41 -18.86 26.00
C SER A 44 6.32 -18.49 27.00
N ALA A 45 6.66 -17.90 28.16
CA ALA A 45 5.70 -17.45 29.16
C ALA A 45 4.98 -16.16 28.75
N MET A 46 5.69 -15.22 28.11
CA MET A 46 5.08 -14.02 27.53
C MET A 46 4.48 -14.24 26.13
N GLY A 47 4.90 -15.28 25.41
CA GLY A 47 4.32 -15.67 24.12
C GLY A 47 3.14 -16.65 24.22
N ALA A 48 2.95 -17.31 25.38
CA ALA A 48 1.77 -18.14 25.66
C ALA A 48 0.66 -17.40 26.40
N ALA A 49 0.95 -16.27 27.05
CA ALA A 49 -0.05 -15.21 27.16
C ALA A 49 -0.25 -14.71 25.73
N ARG A 50 -1.43 -14.93 25.17
CA ARG A 50 -1.81 -14.43 23.85
C ARG A 50 -1.72 -12.90 23.83
N VAL A 51 -0.54 -12.34 23.60
CA VAL A 51 -0.40 -11.07 22.87
C VAL A 51 -0.52 -11.43 21.39
N GLY A 52 -1.68 -11.99 21.05
CA GLY A 52 -2.14 -11.94 19.68
C GLY A 52 -2.55 -10.51 19.34
N PRO A 53 -3.05 -10.25 18.12
CA PRO A 53 -3.67 -8.99 17.72
C PRO A 53 -4.91 -8.61 18.56
N VAL A 54 -5.09 -9.14 19.77
CA VAL A 54 -6.22 -8.86 20.66
C VAL A 54 -6.20 -7.41 21.12
N ASP A 55 -5.04 -6.79 21.36
CA ASP A 55 -5.01 -5.38 21.77
C ASP A 55 -5.26 -4.42 20.57
N GLU A 56 -4.76 -4.73 19.37
CA GLU A 56 -5.07 -3.95 18.15
C GLU A 56 -6.52 -4.16 17.67
N ILE A 57 -7.03 -5.38 17.79
CA ILE A 57 -8.44 -5.69 17.57
C ILE A 57 -9.30 -4.96 18.62
N LEU A 58 -8.88 -4.87 19.89
CA LEU A 58 -9.64 -4.14 20.90
C LEU A 58 -9.77 -2.66 20.57
N TYR A 59 -8.74 -1.98 20.06
CA TYR A 59 -8.86 -0.56 19.72
C TYR A 59 -9.69 -0.31 18.46
N GLU A 60 -9.56 -1.14 17.41
CA GLU A 60 -10.43 -1.02 16.21
C GLU A 60 -11.87 -1.45 16.51
N GLU A 61 -12.08 -2.47 17.35
CA GLU A 61 -13.40 -2.89 17.82
C GLU A 61 -14.07 -1.82 18.69
N LEU A 62 -13.31 -1.04 19.46
CA LEU A 62 -13.86 0.04 20.28
C LEU A 62 -14.42 1.17 19.41
N ALA A 63 -13.72 1.57 18.34
CA ALA A 63 -14.22 2.58 17.40
C ALA A 63 -15.46 2.08 16.64
N ASP A 64 -15.42 0.85 16.12
CA ASP A 64 -16.56 0.23 15.43
C ASP A 64 -17.77 0.06 16.39
N PHE A 65 -17.51 -0.23 17.67
CA PHE A 65 -18.55 -0.36 18.69
C PHE A 65 -19.17 0.98 19.06
N GLU A 66 -18.37 2.04 19.23
CA GLU A 66 -18.88 3.39 19.47
C GLU A 66 -19.76 3.85 18.31
N ASP A 67 -19.31 3.66 17.06
CA ASP A 67 -20.10 3.98 15.88
C ASP A 67 -21.41 3.18 15.86
N PHE A 68 -21.36 1.86 16.06
CA PHE A 68 -22.57 1.02 16.14
C PHE A 68 -23.51 1.45 17.27
N SER A 69 -22.95 1.78 18.43
CA SER A 69 -23.71 2.17 19.62
C SER A 69 -24.51 3.45 19.42
N SER A 70 -24.05 4.34 18.55
CA SER A 70 -24.71 5.63 18.28
C SER A 70 -26.00 5.48 17.47
N PHE A 71 -26.13 4.40 16.70
CA PHE A 71 -27.32 4.13 15.86
C PHE A 71 -28.19 3.00 16.38
N PHE A 72 -27.67 2.11 17.23
CA PHE A 72 -28.43 0.99 17.76
C PHE A 72 -29.37 1.41 18.89
N SER A 73 -30.65 1.02 18.76
CA SER A 73 -31.68 1.15 19.81
C SER A 73 -32.35 -0.19 20.05
N ALA A 74 -32.35 -0.66 21.31
CA ALA A 74 -32.99 -1.93 21.66
C ALA A 74 -34.52 -1.91 21.44
N GLU A 75 -35.16 -0.74 21.50
CA GLU A 75 -36.60 -0.60 21.27
C GLU A 75 -36.98 -0.92 19.81
N GLU A 76 -36.13 -0.52 18.86
CA GLU A 76 -36.35 -0.77 17.43
C GLU A 76 -36.16 -2.26 17.06
N HIS A 77 -35.34 -2.98 17.84
CA HIS A 77 -34.98 -4.38 17.60
C HIS A 77 -35.76 -5.36 18.48
N THR A 78 -36.86 -4.92 19.10
CA THR A 78 -37.68 -5.73 20.04
C THR A 78 -38.13 -7.08 19.48
N HIS A 79 -38.49 -7.13 18.19
CA HIS A 79 -38.92 -8.37 17.54
C HIS A 79 -37.76 -9.37 17.32
N GLU A 80 -36.55 -8.88 17.12
CA GLU A 80 -35.35 -9.73 16.96
C GLU A 80 -34.85 -10.18 18.32
N ILE A 81 -34.92 -9.32 19.33
CA ILE A 81 -34.63 -9.66 20.73
C ILE A 81 -35.53 -10.79 21.20
N ALA A 82 -36.85 -10.68 21.01
CA ALA A 82 -37.79 -11.74 21.40
C ALA A 82 -37.46 -13.06 20.69
N ARG A 83 -37.12 -13.00 19.41
CA ARG A 83 -36.72 -14.18 18.63
C ARG A 83 -35.42 -14.80 19.14
N ALA A 84 -34.41 -13.98 19.44
CA ALA A 84 -33.13 -14.46 19.98
C ALA A 84 -33.33 -15.14 21.35
N MET A 85 -34.25 -14.64 22.17
CA MET A 85 -34.63 -15.25 23.44
C MET A 85 -35.39 -16.58 23.29
N ASP A 86 -36.19 -16.72 22.22
CA ASP A 86 -36.93 -17.95 21.95
C ASP A 86 -36.07 -19.02 21.24
N GLU A 87 -35.08 -18.60 20.44
CA GLU A 87 -34.24 -19.49 19.63
C GLU A 87 -32.99 -19.99 20.37
N ASP A 88 -32.43 -19.20 21.28
CA ASP A 88 -31.15 -19.50 21.95
C ASP A 88 -31.28 -19.40 23.48
N ASP A 89 -31.44 -20.58 24.12
CA ASP A 89 -31.54 -20.73 25.57
C ASP A 89 -30.28 -20.17 26.29
N GLU A 90 -29.09 -20.20 25.67
CA GLU A 90 -27.86 -19.70 26.29
C GLU A 90 -27.88 -18.17 26.41
N VAL A 91 -28.44 -17.48 25.41
CA VAL A 91 -28.60 -16.02 25.46
C VAL A 91 -29.62 -15.65 26.54
N HIS A 92 -30.66 -16.47 26.72
CA HIS A 92 -31.66 -16.25 27.77
C HIS A 92 -31.06 -16.39 29.16
N GLU A 93 -30.30 -17.47 29.41
CA GLU A 93 -29.60 -17.67 30.68
C GLU A 93 -28.59 -16.55 30.96
N LEU A 94 -27.86 -16.08 29.94
CA LEU A 94 -26.90 -15.00 30.07
C LEU A 94 -27.58 -13.65 30.36
N HIS A 95 -28.69 -13.37 29.67
CA HIS A 95 -29.48 -12.16 29.90
C HIS A 95 -30.00 -12.12 31.34
N ASP A 96 -30.58 -13.21 31.85
CA ASP A 96 -31.10 -13.30 33.21
C ASP A 96 -30.01 -13.19 34.28
N ALA A 97 -28.79 -13.65 33.97
CA ALA A 97 -27.65 -13.56 34.89
C ALA A 97 -27.05 -12.14 34.95
N LEU A 98 -26.97 -11.44 33.82
CA LEU A 98 -26.26 -10.16 33.71
C LEU A 98 -27.18 -8.94 33.82
N VAL A 99 -28.45 -9.04 33.43
CA VAL A 99 -29.40 -7.92 33.43
C VAL A 99 -30.41 -8.12 34.57
N PRO A 100 -30.56 -7.19 35.52
CA PRO A 100 -29.97 -5.84 35.59
C PRO A 100 -28.73 -5.73 36.49
N LEU A 101 -28.10 -6.85 36.86
CA LEU A 101 -27.04 -6.89 37.90
C LEU A 101 -25.73 -6.21 37.46
N GLU A 102 -25.21 -6.56 36.28
CA GLU A 102 -23.93 -6.08 35.76
C GLU A 102 -24.10 -5.12 34.58
N LEU A 103 -25.16 -5.28 33.79
CA LEU A 103 -25.42 -4.50 32.59
C LEU A 103 -26.86 -3.98 32.56
N SER A 104 -27.04 -2.82 31.94
CA SER A 104 -28.37 -2.35 31.58
C SER A 104 -28.94 -3.18 30.43
N TYR A 105 -30.27 -3.28 30.35
CA TYR A 105 -30.97 -4.01 29.28
C TYR A 105 -30.50 -3.57 27.87
N ASP A 106 -30.44 -2.25 27.64
CA ASP A 106 -30.02 -1.70 26.35
C ASP A 106 -28.54 -2.02 26.04
N GLU A 107 -27.66 -1.94 27.04
CA GLU A 107 -26.23 -2.23 26.86
C GLU A 107 -25.96 -3.71 26.56
N PHE A 108 -26.67 -4.63 27.22
CA PHE A 108 -26.56 -6.05 26.94
C PHE A 108 -26.90 -6.36 25.47
N TRP A 109 -28.07 -5.89 25.00
CA TRP A 109 -28.51 -6.12 23.63
C TRP A 109 -27.62 -5.42 22.61
N ARG A 110 -27.16 -4.21 22.91
CA ARG A 110 -26.20 -3.50 22.05
C ARG A 110 -24.90 -4.30 21.86
N ARG A 111 -24.34 -4.84 22.94
CA ARG A 111 -23.14 -5.70 22.86
C ARG A 111 -23.42 -7.01 22.12
N TYR A 112 -24.58 -7.63 22.36
CA TYR A 112 -25.00 -8.85 21.69
C TYR A 112 -25.10 -8.68 20.18
N PHE A 113 -25.88 -7.71 19.70
CA PHE A 113 -26.06 -7.47 18.27
C PHE A 113 -24.78 -7.01 17.57
N PHE A 114 -23.91 -6.27 18.27
CA PHE A 114 -22.60 -5.93 17.74
C PHE A 114 -21.75 -7.18 17.48
N ARG A 115 -21.68 -8.10 18.45
CA ARG A 115 -20.95 -9.37 18.30
C ARG A 115 -21.56 -10.26 17.22
N LEU A 116 -22.88 -10.27 17.09
CA LEU A 116 -23.59 -10.97 16.02
C LEU A 116 -23.22 -10.40 14.64
N GLN A 117 -23.23 -9.07 14.48
CA GLN A 117 -22.86 -8.40 13.25
C GLN A 117 -21.39 -8.64 12.86
N GLN A 118 -20.48 -8.67 13.85
CA GLN A 118 -19.08 -9.03 13.63
C GLN A 118 -18.93 -10.46 13.12
N ALA A 119 -19.62 -11.42 13.75
CA ALA A 119 -19.61 -12.81 13.33
C ALA A 119 -20.12 -12.97 11.88
N GLU A 120 -21.19 -12.25 11.52
CA GLU A 120 -21.72 -12.24 10.15
C GLU A 120 -20.70 -11.65 9.16
N ARG A 121 -20.07 -10.51 9.48
CA ARG A 121 -19.05 -9.88 8.63
C ARG A 121 -17.87 -10.83 8.36
N ILE A 122 -17.40 -11.53 9.40
CA ILE A 122 -16.31 -12.52 9.28
C ILE A 122 -16.73 -13.70 8.40
N GLU A 123 -17.94 -14.23 8.57
CA GLU A 123 -18.42 -15.36 7.76
C GLU A 123 -18.63 -14.95 6.30
N GLN A 124 -19.15 -13.74 6.04
CA GLN A 124 -19.22 -13.17 4.68
C GLN A 124 -17.82 -13.05 4.04
N GLN A 125 -16.83 -12.57 4.79
CA GLN A 125 -15.44 -12.49 4.30
C GLN A 125 -14.89 -13.89 3.97
N ARG A 126 -15.17 -14.88 4.81
CA ARG A 126 -14.78 -16.28 4.56
C ARG A 126 -15.48 -16.86 3.32
N GLN A 127 -16.76 -16.57 3.12
CA GLN A 127 -17.50 -16.98 1.92
C GLN A 127 -16.92 -16.34 0.66
N GLN A 128 -16.59 -15.05 0.69
CA GLN A 128 -15.92 -14.38 -0.42
C GLN A 128 -14.57 -15.02 -0.75
N GLN A 129 -13.78 -15.35 0.27
CA GLN A 129 -12.51 -16.06 0.08
C GLN A 129 -12.71 -17.45 -0.53
N ARG A 130 -13.75 -18.20 -0.11
CA ARG A 130 -14.10 -19.49 -0.71
C ARG A 130 -14.53 -19.35 -2.16
N ALA A 131 -15.38 -18.39 -2.50
CA ALA A 131 -15.80 -18.13 -3.88
C ALA A 131 -14.61 -17.73 -4.77
N LEU A 132 -13.68 -16.92 -4.27
CA LEU A 132 -12.43 -16.58 -4.95
C LEU A 132 -11.50 -17.77 -5.13
N ALA A 133 -11.45 -18.69 -4.17
CA ALA A 133 -10.66 -19.91 -4.26
C ALA A 133 -11.29 -20.91 -5.25
N GLU A 134 -12.60 -21.05 -5.25
CA GLU A 134 -13.36 -21.92 -6.15
C GLU A 134 -13.31 -21.42 -7.59
N SER A 135 -13.46 -20.10 -7.80
CA SER A 135 -13.25 -19.47 -9.12
C SER A 135 -11.81 -19.60 -9.63
N LYS A 136 -10.82 -19.81 -8.76
CA LYS A 136 -9.41 -20.04 -9.14
C LYS A 136 -9.10 -21.50 -9.41
N ARG A 137 -9.98 -22.44 -9.05
CA ARG A 137 -9.79 -23.84 -9.39
C ARG A 137 -10.07 -23.98 -10.90
N PRO A 138 -9.04 -24.24 -11.74
CA PRO A 138 -9.28 -24.45 -13.16
C PRO A 138 -10.29 -25.60 -13.28
N PRO A 139 -11.28 -25.51 -14.20
CA PRO A 139 -12.22 -26.59 -14.41
C PRO A 139 -11.39 -27.85 -14.67
N GLU A 140 -11.51 -28.82 -13.78
CA GLU A 140 -10.89 -30.13 -13.95
C GLU A 140 -11.47 -30.68 -15.25
N GLU A 141 -10.66 -30.63 -16.30
CA GLU A 141 -10.93 -31.26 -17.60
C GLU A 141 -11.19 -32.74 -17.28
N ASN A 142 -12.45 -33.12 -17.44
CA ASN A 142 -12.89 -34.49 -17.42
C ASN A 142 -12.21 -35.17 -18.62
N ASP A 143 -11.09 -35.83 -18.35
CA ASP A 143 -10.39 -36.73 -19.25
C ASP A 143 -11.34 -37.87 -19.65
N GLU A 144 -12.07 -37.70 -20.75
CA GLU A 144 -12.56 -38.81 -21.54
C GLU A 144 -11.79 -38.87 -22.85
N GLU A 145 -10.97 -39.92 -22.89
CA GLU A 145 -10.18 -40.43 -23.99
C GLU A 145 -10.97 -40.49 -25.30
N ASP A 146 -10.51 -39.81 -26.34
CA ASP A 146 -10.52 -40.43 -27.67
C ASP A 146 -9.44 -39.80 -28.57
N ARG A 147 -8.45 -40.64 -28.88
CA ARG A 147 -7.38 -40.36 -29.83
C ARG A 147 -7.94 -40.48 -31.23
N GLU A 148 -7.74 -39.47 -32.06
CA GLU A 148 -7.43 -39.71 -33.48
C GLU A 148 -6.59 -38.54 -34.05
N GLU A 149 -5.39 -38.91 -34.52
CA GLU A 149 -4.41 -38.08 -35.19
C GLU A 149 -5.05 -37.28 -36.34
N THR A 150 -5.24 -35.97 -36.15
CA THR A 150 -5.47 -35.05 -37.26
C THR A 150 -4.36 -34.02 -37.28
N ASP A 151 -3.48 -34.22 -38.25
CA ASP A 151 -2.21 -33.58 -38.50
C ASP A 151 -2.36 -32.10 -38.92
N GLY A 152 -1.56 -31.21 -38.31
CA GLY A 152 -1.00 -30.04 -39.00
C GLY A 152 -1.28 -28.63 -38.47
N GLU A 153 -2.53 -28.14 -38.49
CA GLU A 153 -2.73 -26.68 -38.70
C GLU A 153 -3.46 -25.92 -37.57
N ASP A 154 -4.09 -26.60 -36.59
CA ASP A 154 -4.78 -25.96 -35.46
C ASP A 154 -3.87 -25.69 -34.23
N GLN A 155 -2.57 -26.00 -34.30
CA GLN A 155 -1.64 -25.81 -33.17
C GLN A 155 -1.33 -24.32 -32.89
N GLU A 156 -1.44 -23.45 -33.89
CA GLU A 156 -1.07 -22.04 -33.75
C GLU A 156 -2.10 -21.25 -32.91
N GLY A 157 -3.40 -21.57 -33.06
CA GLY A 157 -4.46 -20.98 -32.24
C GLY A 157 -4.40 -21.41 -30.77
N VAL A 158 -4.06 -22.68 -30.51
CA VAL A 158 -3.83 -23.20 -29.15
C VAL A 158 -2.61 -22.54 -28.52
N TRP A 159 -1.55 -22.30 -29.30
CA TRP A 159 -0.36 -21.59 -28.83
C TRP A 159 -0.67 -20.13 -28.47
N LEU A 160 -1.44 -19.40 -29.28
CA LEU A 160 -1.84 -18.02 -29.00
C LEU A 160 -2.74 -17.90 -27.75
N LEU A 161 -3.70 -18.81 -27.57
CA LEU A 161 -4.53 -18.85 -26.36
C LEU A 161 -3.70 -19.13 -25.10
N ARG A 162 -2.72 -20.04 -25.20
CA ARG A 162 -1.79 -20.34 -24.11
C ARG A 162 -0.89 -19.14 -23.80
N ALA A 163 -0.38 -18.45 -24.83
CA ALA A 163 0.40 -17.22 -24.69
C ALA A 163 -0.41 -16.07 -24.06
N ALA A 164 -1.66 -15.88 -24.46
CA ALA A 164 -2.57 -14.87 -23.89
C ALA A 164 -2.86 -15.15 -22.41
N ARG A 165 -3.17 -16.41 -22.06
CA ARG A 165 -3.39 -16.83 -20.67
C ARG A 165 -2.13 -16.66 -19.81
N ASP A 166 -0.95 -16.89 -20.38
CA ASP A 166 0.31 -16.69 -19.66
C ASP A 166 0.66 -15.20 -19.53
N ALA A 167 0.32 -14.36 -20.50
CA ALA A 167 0.42 -12.90 -20.38
C ALA A 167 -0.53 -12.37 -19.29
N GLU A 168 -1.78 -12.85 -19.25
CA GLU A 168 -2.74 -12.51 -18.20
C GLU A 168 -2.25 -12.96 -16.82
N ARG A 169 -1.68 -14.16 -16.70
CA ARG A 169 -1.07 -14.62 -15.44
C ARG A 169 0.07 -13.71 -14.99
N ARG A 170 0.95 -13.28 -15.91
CA ARG A 170 2.03 -12.33 -15.57
C ARG A 170 1.49 -10.97 -15.13
N ALA A 171 0.51 -10.43 -15.84
CA ALA A 171 -0.16 -9.19 -15.46
C ALA A 171 -0.81 -9.31 -14.07
N ALA A 172 -1.52 -10.40 -13.81
CA ALA A 172 -2.12 -10.67 -12.50
C ALA A 172 -1.07 -10.79 -11.39
N THR A 173 0.08 -11.42 -11.65
CA THR A 173 1.17 -11.46 -10.66
C THR A 173 1.81 -10.10 -10.42
N GLN A 174 1.96 -9.27 -11.46
CA GLN A 174 2.46 -7.90 -11.32
C GLN A 174 1.49 -7.04 -10.51
N TRP A 175 0.19 -7.14 -10.76
CA TRP A 175 -0.83 -6.44 -9.99
C TRP A 175 -0.85 -6.89 -8.52
N ARG A 176 -0.71 -8.19 -8.24
CA ARG A 176 -0.58 -8.68 -6.86
C ARG A 176 0.68 -8.18 -6.18
N GLN A 177 1.80 -8.09 -6.90
CA GLN A 177 3.02 -7.53 -6.36
C GLN A 177 2.83 -6.05 -6.03
N LYS A 178 2.33 -5.26 -6.98
CA LYS A 178 2.06 -3.83 -6.78
C LYS A 178 1.08 -3.57 -5.63
N ALA A 179 0.06 -4.41 -5.47
CA ALA A 179 -0.87 -4.32 -4.34
C ALA A 179 -0.18 -4.61 -2.99
N ARG A 180 0.73 -5.59 -2.93
CA ARG A 180 1.55 -5.85 -1.73
C ARG A 180 2.50 -4.70 -1.43
N ASP A 181 3.14 -4.13 -2.45
CA ASP A 181 4.06 -3.01 -2.31
C ASP A 181 3.31 -1.75 -1.80
N LEU A 182 2.13 -1.46 -2.34
CA LEU A 182 1.28 -0.35 -1.85
C LEU A 182 0.78 -0.57 -0.42
N HIS A 183 0.41 -1.80 -0.07
CA HIS A 183 0.02 -2.11 1.31
C HIS A 183 1.19 -1.93 2.28
N HIS A 184 2.40 -2.35 1.87
CA HIS A 184 3.62 -2.13 2.65
C HIS A 184 3.93 -0.64 2.82
N GLN A 185 3.83 0.16 1.76
CA GLN A 185 4.00 1.62 1.83
C GLN A 185 3.00 2.30 2.75
N LEU A 186 1.72 1.87 2.73
CA LEU A 186 0.70 2.38 3.66
C LEU A 186 1.03 2.01 5.12
N GLN A 187 1.54 0.79 5.33
CA GLN A 187 1.94 0.33 6.66
C GLN A 187 3.16 1.10 7.18
N GLU A 188 4.18 1.35 6.35
CA GLU A 188 5.33 2.18 6.69
C GLU A 188 4.91 3.64 6.98
N ALA A 189 3.99 4.19 6.19
CA ALA A 189 3.46 5.53 6.42
C ALA A 189 2.69 5.63 7.75
N LYS A 190 1.88 4.61 8.08
CA LYS A 190 1.19 4.49 9.38
C LYS A 190 2.20 4.43 10.53
N GLN A 191 3.18 3.53 10.45
CA GLN A 191 4.24 3.42 11.47
C GLN A 191 5.01 4.74 11.65
N SER A 192 5.34 5.42 10.56
CA SER A 192 6.02 6.72 10.63
C SER A 192 5.17 7.80 11.30
N TYR A 193 3.85 7.77 11.12
CA TYR A 193 2.93 8.68 11.79
C TYR A 193 2.86 8.38 13.30
N ASP A 194 2.69 7.11 13.66
CA ASP A 194 2.64 6.65 15.05
C ASP A 194 3.95 6.98 15.79
N GLU A 195 5.11 6.80 15.14
CA GLU A 195 6.41 7.19 15.69
C GLU A 195 6.55 8.69 15.93
N LYS A 196 6.01 9.52 15.01
CA LYS A 196 6.01 10.98 15.16
C LYS A 196 5.09 11.42 16.30
N GLU A 197 3.92 10.79 16.42
CA GLU A 197 2.99 11.04 17.52
C GLU A 197 3.62 10.66 18.87
N GLN A 198 4.25 9.49 18.96
CA GLN A 198 4.98 9.08 20.17
C GLN A 198 6.15 10.01 20.52
N LYS A 199 6.90 10.50 19.52
CA LYS A 199 7.96 11.49 19.75
C LYS A 199 7.39 12.80 20.27
N ALA A 200 6.31 13.30 19.66
CA ALA A 200 5.66 14.53 20.12
C ALA A 200 5.12 14.39 21.55
N LEU A 201 4.56 13.23 21.90
CA LEU A 201 4.12 12.94 23.27
C LEU A 201 5.30 12.91 24.25
N LYS A 202 6.41 12.26 23.91
CA LYS A 202 7.63 12.22 24.75
C LYS A 202 8.24 13.61 24.92
N GLU A 203 8.35 14.39 23.85
CA GLU A 203 8.84 15.77 23.91
C GLU A 203 7.95 16.64 24.83
N TRP A 204 6.63 16.43 24.77
CA TRP A 204 5.69 17.12 25.65
C TRP A 204 5.83 16.67 27.12
N GLU A 205 6.01 15.37 27.38
CA GLU A 205 6.29 14.84 28.72
C GLU A 205 7.61 15.38 29.29
N GLU A 206 8.67 15.44 28.48
CA GLU A 206 9.97 16.01 28.86
C GLU A 206 9.85 17.50 29.18
N GLN A 207 9.08 18.26 28.40
CA GLN A 207 8.80 19.68 28.67
C GLN A 207 8.05 19.86 29.99
N LEU A 208 7.04 19.01 30.24
CA LEU A 208 6.28 19.03 31.49
C LEU A 208 7.18 18.70 32.69
N GLN A 209 8.03 17.67 32.57
CA GLN A 209 8.97 17.28 33.60
C GLN A 209 9.98 18.40 33.91
N ALA A 210 10.56 19.04 32.88
CA ALA A 210 11.48 20.16 33.07
C ALA A 210 10.82 21.36 33.78
N LEU A 211 9.54 21.59 33.52
CA LEU A 211 8.76 22.65 34.17
C LEU A 211 8.47 22.31 35.64
N CYS A 212 8.16 21.06 35.95
CA CYS A 212 8.05 20.54 37.32
C CYS A 212 9.38 20.68 38.08
N ASP A 213 10.49 20.23 37.51
CA ASP A 213 11.83 20.32 38.12
C ASP A 213 12.23 21.79 38.42
N THR A 214 11.89 22.70 37.50
CA THR A 214 12.12 24.14 37.66
C THR A 214 11.29 24.71 38.81
N TYR A 215 10.02 24.29 38.93
CA TYR A 215 9.14 24.71 40.02
C TYR A 215 9.62 24.16 41.37
N GLU A 216 9.97 22.88 41.44
CA GLU A 216 10.53 22.26 42.65
C GLU A 216 11.81 22.95 43.11
N THR A 217 12.71 23.26 42.19
CA THR A 217 13.96 23.99 42.49
C THR A 217 13.68 25.37 43.06
N LYS A 218 12.72 26.11 42.48
CA LYS A 218 12.31 27.44 42.99
C LYS A 218 11.67 27.36 44.36
N MET A 219 10.81 26.35 44.60
CA MET A 219 10.18 26.13 45.90
C MET A 219 11.22 25.75 46.98
N ALA A 220 12.19 24.90 46.64
CA ALA A 220 13.29 24.57 47.55
C ALA A 220 14.14 25.81 47.90
N ALA A 221 14.47 26.64 46.91
CA ALA A 221 15.21 27.89 47.13
C ALA A 221 14.43 28.88 48.01
N ALA A 222 13.13 29.06 47.77
CA ALA A 222 12.27 29.92 48.58
C ALA A 222 12.17 29.42 50.03
N THR A 223 12.05 28.11 50.22
CA THR A 223 12.02 27.49 51.56
C THR A 223 13.33 27.73 52.31
N MET A 224 14.48 27.57 51.64
CA MET A 224 15.78 27.88 52.24
C MET A 224 15.91 29.36 52.65
N GLN A 225 15.42 30.29 51.83
CA GLN A 225 15.43 31.73 52.17
C GLN A 225 14.57 32.03 53.40
N ILE A 226 13.42 31.37 53.53
CA ILE A 226 12.55 31.50 54.71
C ILE A 226 13.26 31.00 55.97
N ASP A 227 13.92 29.84 55.89
CA ASP A 227 14.64 29.26 57.03
C ASP A 227 15.86 30.11 57.43
N GLU A 228 16.58 30.68 56.46
CA GLU A 228 17.69 31.60 56.71
C GLU A 228 17.22 32.91 57.37
N ALA A 229 16.11 33.50 56.89
CA ALA A 229 15.50 34.67 57.50
C ALA A 229 15.02 34.41 58.93
N ARG A 230 14.47 33.21 59.19
CA ARG A 230 14.06 32.77 60.53
C ARG A 230 15.27 32.59 61.45
N ALA A 231 16.36 32.00 60.97
CA ALA A 231 17.59 31.85 61.74
C ALA A 231 18.23 33.21 62.11
N ALA A 232 18.04 34.24 61.28
CA ALA A 232 18.49 35.60 61.53
C ALA A 232 17.57 36.44 62.45
N GLY A 233 16.41 35.91 62.86
CA GLY A 233 15.47 36.56 63.80
C GLY A 233 14.47 37.53 63.16
N TYR A 234 14.23 37.45 61.85
CA TYR A 234 13.26 38.29 61.13
C TYR A 234 11.85 37.68 61.14
N ASP A 235 11.26 37.45 62.32
CA ASP A 235 9.96 36.76 62.44
C ASP A 235 8.79 37.49 61.75
N GLU A 236 8.82 38.82 61.68
CA GLU A 236 7.82 39.63 60.93
C GLU A 236 7.96 39.39 59.42
N GLY A 237 9.19 39.39 58.90
CA GLY A 237 9.49 39.15 57.50
C GLY A 237 9.20 37.71 57.06
N VAL A 238 9.41 36.72 57.94
CA VAL A 238 9.04 35.32 57.69
C VAL A 238 7.53 35.17 57.51
N ARG A 239 6.73 35.88 58.30
CA ARG A 239 5.25 35.85 58.20
C ARG A 239 4.76 36.44 56.89
N GLU A 240 5.34 37.57 56.47
CA GLU A 240 5.05 38.19 55.16
C GLU A 240 5.50 37.29 54.00
N SER A 241 6.68 36.66 54.12
CA SER A 241 7.20 35.71 53.12
C SER A 241 6.29 34.49 52.97
N GLN A 242 5.77 33.93 54.07
CA GLN A 242 4.83 32.82 54.04
C GLN A 242 3.51 33.19 53.36
N ALA A 243 2.96 34.39 53.64
CA ALA A 243 1.75 34.87 52.98
C ALA A 243 1.95 35.07 51.47
N ILE A 244 3.14 35.50 51.03
CA ILE A 244 3.48 35.62 49.60
C ILE A 244 3.56 34.23 48.96
N VAL A 245 4.17 33.25 49.62
CA VAL A 245 4.26 31.86 49.11
C VAL A 245 2.88 31.21 48.99
N GLU A 246 2.01 31.37 49.99
CA GLU A 246 0.63 30.87 49.94
C GLU A 246 -0.17 31.52 48.80
N SER A 247 -0.02 32.84 48.62
CA SER A 247 -0.63 33.57 47.50
C SER A 247 -0.13 33.09 46.12
N LEU A 248 1.18 32.83 45.99
CA LEU A 248 1.76 32.28 44.76
C LEU A 248 1.30 30.85 44.49
N GLN A 249 1.18 30.00 45.52
CA GLN A 249 0.62 28.66 45.40
C GLN A 249 -0.84 28.69 44.93
N GLN A 250 -1.67 29.50 45.58
CA GLN A 250 -3.08 29.63 45.21
C GLN A 250 -3.23 30.13 43.77
N LYS A 251 -2.44 31.12 43.36
CA LYS A 251 -2.44 31.61 41.97
C LYS A 251 -1.98 30.54 40.97
N ALA A 252 -0.97 29.75 41.31
CA ALA A 252 -0.51 28.65 40.46
C ALA A 252 -1.57 27.55 40.33
N GLU A 253 -2.31 27.24 41.40
CA GLU A 253 -3.45 26.31 41.36
C GLU A 253 -4.59 26.84 40.49
N GLU A 254 -4.95 28.12 40.64
CA GLU A 254 -5.96 28.78 39.79
C GLU A 254 -5.54 28.77 38.30
N ASP A 255 -4.27 29.04 38.01
CA ASP A 255 -3.71 28.99 36.66
C ASP A 255 -3.73 27.57 36.09
N MET A 256 -3.41 26.55 36.88
CA MET A 256 -3.52 25.15 36.47
C MET A 256 -4.97 24.71 36.24
N VAL A 257 -5.91 25.12 37.10
CA VAL A 257 -7.35 24.84 36.91
C VAL A 257 -7.86 25.52 35.65
N ARG A 258 -7.48 26.78 35.42
CA ARG A 258 -7.80 27.52 34.21
C ARG A 258 -7.22 26.85 32.97
N LEU A 259 -5.96 26.47 32.97
CA LEU A 259 -5.34 25.73 31.86
C LEU A 259 -6.01 24.37 31.62
N ARG A 260 -6.38 23.64 32.68
CA ARG A 260 -7.15 22.39 32.54
C ARG A 260 -8.53 22.63 31.95
N MET A 261 -9.21 23.71 32.34
CA MET A 261 -10.45 24.16 31.71
C MET A 261 -10.24 24.56 30.25
N GLU A 262 -9.23 25.36 29.94
CA GLU A 262 -8.88 25.78 28.57
C GLU A 262 -8.47 24.58 27.71
N ILE A 263 -7.84 23.54 28.26
CA ILE A 263 -7.57 22.29 27.56
C ILE A 263 -8.85 21.48 27.38
N ALA A 264 -9.71 21.37 28.39
CA ALA A 264 -10.99 20.66 28.28
C ALA A 264 -11.97 21.34 27.30
N GLU A 265 -11.99 22.67 27.28
CA GLU A 265 -12.86 23.49 26.42
C GLU A 265 -12.23 23.76 25.04
N GLY A 266 -10.91 23.97 25.00
CA GLY A 266 -10.14 24.25 23.78
C GLY A 266 -9.82 23.02 22.93
N ARG A 267 -9.81 21.82 23.54
CA ARG A 267 -9.67 20.53 22.84
C ARG A 267 -11.01 19.93 22.39
N GLY A 268 -12.13 20.67 22.48
CA GLY A 268 -13.46 20.11 22.22
C GLY A 268 -14.42 20.91 21.33
N ALA A 269 -14.30 22.23 21.17
CA ALA A 269 -15.41 22.99 20.55
C ALA A 269 -15.05 23.94 19.41
N ALA A 270 -13.86 24.54 19.38
CA ALA A 270 -13.51 25.50 18.32
C ALA A 270 -12.70 24.85 17.20
N SER A 271 -11.58 24.18 17.53
CA SER A 271 -10.70 23.51 16.55
C SER A 271 -11.38 22.30 15.91
N ASP A 272 -12.04 21.46 16.71
CA ASP A 272 -12.67 20.25 16.17
C ASP A 272 -13.95 20.59 15.42
N HIS A 273 -14.68 21.65 15.79
CA HIS A 273 -15.82 22.07 14.99
C HIS A 273 -15.38 22.70 13.66
N GLU A 274 -14.24 23.41 13.61
CA GLU A 274 -13.65 23.91 12.37
C GLU A 274 -13.06 22.78 11.51
N ARG A 275 -12.41 21.79 12.14
CA ARG A 275 -11.87 20.60 11.48
C ARG A 275 -12.98 19.68 10.98
N VAL A 276 -14.02 19.45 11.77
CA VAL A 276 -15.23 18.73 11.36
C VAL A 276 -15.95 19.52 10.28
N ALA A 277 -16.06 20.85 10.37
CA ALA A 277 -16.62 21.67 9.30
C ALA A 277 -15.80 21.55 7.99
N ALA A 278 -14.46 21.56 8.08
CA ALA A 278 -13.57 21.35 6.95
C ALA A 278 -13.70 19.94 6.36
N LEU A 279 -13.76 18.90 7.20
CA LEU A 279 -13.95 17.52 6.77
C LEU A 279 -15.36 17.29 6.20
N THR A 280 -16.40 17.93 6.72
CA THR A 280 -17.74 17.88 6.13
C THR A 280 -17.77 18.58 4.78
N LYS A 281 -17.08 19.71 4.63
CA LYS A 281 -16.95 20.41 3.35
C LYS A 281 -16.16 19.58 2.34
N GLU A 282 -15.06 18.95 2.76
CA GLU A 282 -14.28 18.04 1.92
C GLU A 282 -15.09 16.80 1.53
N LYS A 283 -15.86 16.22 2.45
CA LYS A 283 -16.79 15.12 2.17
C LYS A 283 -17.84 15.55 1.14
N GLU A 284 -18.42 16.74 1.27
CA GLU A 284 -19.37 17.28 0.29
C GLU A 284 -18.73 17.52 -1.08
N GLU A 285 -17.49 18.01 -1.13
CA GLU A 285 -16.71 18.20 -2.36
C GLU A 285 -16.37 16.87 -3.02
N LEU A 286 -15.95 15.86 -2.25
CA LEU A 286 -15.73 14.51 -2.73
C LEU A 286 -17.02 13.86 -3.22
N GLN A 287 -18.13 14.05 -2.51
CA GLN A 287 -19.44 13.54 -2.92
C GLN A 287 -19.92 14.20 -4.21
N LYS A 288 -19.72 15.51 -4.37
CA LYS A 288 -19.95 16.23 -5.64
C LYS A 288 -19.03 15.75 -6.75
N ALA A 289 -17.75 15.52 -6.47
CA ALA A 289 -16.80 15.00 -7.45
C ALA A 289 -17.16 13.58 -7.89
N LEU A 290 -17.60 12.72 -6.97
CA LEU A 290 -18.06 11.37 -7.23
C LEU A 290 -19.36 11.39 -8.04
N GLN A 291 -20.28 12.29 -7.73
CA GLN A 291 -21.49 12.49 -8.52
C GLN A 291 -21.18 13.03 -9.93
N ALA A 292 -20.28 14.00 -10.06
CA ALA A 292 -19.80 14.49 -11.35
C ALA A 292 -19.06 13.40 -12.15
N ALA A 293 -18.32 12.51 -11.48
CA ALA A 293 -17.68 11.36 -12.10
C ALA A 293 -18.71 10.33 -12.59
N ARG A 294 -19.77 10.07 -11.79
CA ARG A 294 -20.91 9.23 -12.20
C ARG A 294 -21.66 9.83 -13.39
N GLU A 295 -21.88 11.15 -13.40
CA GLU A 295 -22.50 11.84 -14.53
C GLU A 295 -21.62 11.80 -15.78
N ARG A 296 -20.30 11.97 -15.63
CA ARG A 296 -19.35 11.79 -16.75
C ARG A 296 -19.33 10.35 -17.26
N LEU A 297 -19.41 9.35 -16.38
CA LEU A 297 -19.54 7.95 -16.77
C LEU A 297 -20.85 7.72 -17.51
N ALA A 298 -21.98 8.22 -17.01
CA ALA A 298 -23.26 8.13 -17.70
C ALA A 298 -23.25 8.87 -19.06
N GLU A 299 -22.57 10.01 -19.17
CA GLU A 299 -22.41 10.74 -20.42
C GLU A 299 -21.47 10.00 -21.39
N LEU A 300 -20.42 9.36 -20.89
CA LEU A 300 -19.54 8.49 -21.67
C LEU A 300 -20.26 7.23 -22.11
N GLU A 301 -21.05 6.58 -21.26
CA GLU A 301 -21.92 5.45 -21.60
C GLU A 301 -22.96 5.86 -22.63
N LYS A 302 -23.58 7.05 -22.48
CA LYS A 302 -24.51 7.59 -23.48
C LYS A 302 -23.82 7.92 -24.79
N ARG A 303 -22.60 8.47 -24.75
CA ARG A 303 -21.75 8.68 -25.94
C ARG A 303 -21.27 7.38 -26.54
N GLU A 304 -21.04 6.34 -25.74
CA GLU A 304 -20.69 5.00 -26.22
C GLU A 304 -21.88 4.26 -26.80
N ALA A 305 -23.08 4.42 -26.23
CA ALA A 305 -24.34 3.93 -26.76
C ALA A 305 -24.69 4.64 -28.07
N ALA A 306 -24.59 5.98 -28.11
CA ALA A 306 -24.74 6.75 -29.34
C ALA A 306 -23.65 6.41 -30.36
N ARG A 307 -22.40 6.21 -29.92
CA ARG A 307 -21.34 5.67 -30.78
C ARG A 307 -21.54 4.21 -31.13
N GLN A 308 -22.33 3.42 -30.42
CA GLN A 308 -22.66 2.03 -30.78
C GLN A 308 -23.74 2.02 -31.86
N GLU A 309 -24.68 2.96 -31.83
CA GLU A 309 -25.65 3.18 -32.90
C GLU A 309 -24.99 3.74 -34.18
N ASP A 310 -23.96 4.58 -34.04
CA ASP A 310 -23.18 5.14 -35.17
C ASP A 310 -21.86 4.40 -35.46
N LYS A 311 -21.51 3.32 -34.74
CA LYS A 311 -20.30 2.54 -35.03
C LYS A 311 -20.64 1.59 -36.18
N PRO A 312 -20.03 1.78 -37.37
CA PRO A 312 -19.94 0.70 -38.35
C PRO A 312 -19.27 -0.55 -37.79
N GLY A 313 -18.68 -0.48 -36.58
CA GLY A 313 -18.10 -1.58 -35.82
C GLY A 313 -19.09 -2.61 -35.25
N ALA A 314 -20.33 -2.25 -34.89
CA ALA A 314 -21.32 -3.25 -34.46
C ALA A 314 -21.84 -4.06 -35.66
N ALA A 315 -22.05 -3.38 -36.79
CA ALA A 315 -22.26 -4.00 -38.08
C ALA A 315 -21.04 -4.81 -38.52
N ALA A 316 -19.81 -4.31 -38.32
CA ALA A 316 -18.58 -5.04 -38.66
C ALA A 316 -18.32 -6.24 -37.74
N LEU A 317 -18.68 -6.19 -36.46
CA LEU A 317 -18.60 -7.35 -35.56
C LEU A 317 -19.69 -8.38 -35.88
N ALA A 318 -20.89 -7.93 -36.27
CA ALA A 318 -21.93 -8.78 -36.81
C ALA A 318 -21.54 -9.37 -38.18
N GLU A 319 -20.83 -8.62 -39.02
CA GLU A 319 -20.24 -9.12 -40.26
C GLU A 319 -19.08 -10.06 -40.00
N LEU A 320 -18.24 -9.81 -38.99
CA LEU A 320 -17.11 -10.67 -38.63
C LEU A 320 -17.59 -11.99 -38.02
N THR A 321 -18.70 -11.97 -37.28
CA THR A 321 -19.37 -13.20 -36.82
C THR A 321 -20.05 -13.95 -37.97
N LYS A 322 -20.75 -13.24 -38.87
CA LYS A 322 -21.27 -13.85 -40.11
C LYS A 322 -20.16 -14.42 -40.99
N GLU A 323 -19.02 -13.73 -41.07
CA GLU A 323 -17.84 -14.13 -41.82
C GLU A 323 -17.20 -15.36 -41.18
N LYS A 324 -17.04 -15.38 -39.85
CA LYS A 324 -16.59 -16.55 -39.09
C LYS A 324 -17.50 -17.77 -39.34
N ASP A 325 -18.81 -17.59 -39.34
CA ASP A 325 -19.75 -18.67 -39.65
C ASP A 325 -19.70 -19.09 -41.13
N LEU A 326 -19.45 -18.15 -42.04
CA LEU A 326 -19.15 -18.42 -43.45
C LEU A 326 -17.86 -19.23 -43.60
N TRP A 327 -16.81 -18.93 -42.83
CA TRP A 327 -15.57 -19.70 -42.80
C TRP A 327 -15.80 -21.11 -42.25
N ARG A 328 -16.57 -21.26 -41.17
CA ARG A 328 -16.99 -22.58 -40.66
C ARG A 328 -17.77 -23.38 -41.70
N MET A 329 -18.73 -22.76 -42.38
CA MET A 329 -19.52 -23.39 -43.44
C MET A 329 -18.65 -23.76 -44.65
N ARG A 330 -17.70 -22.91 -45.04
CA ARG A 330 -16.72 -23.21 -46.11
C ARG A 330 -15.80 -24.35 -45.70
N ALA A 331 -15.29 -24.37 -44.47
CA ALA A 331 -14.47 -25.45 -43.93
C ALA A 331 -15.24 -26.78 -43.90
N LEU A 332 -16.48 -26.78 -43.42
CA LEU A 332 -17.39 -27.93 -43.49
C LEU A 332 -17.64 -28.39 -44.93
N LYS A 333 -17.82 -27.46 -45.87
CA LYS A 333 -18.00 -27.79 -47.29
C LYS A 333 -16.73 -28.37 -47.92
N MET A 334 -15.56 -27.82 -47.59
CA MET A 334 -14.26 -28.35 -48.04
C MET A 334 -13.99 -29.72 -47.43
N LYS A 335 -14.33 -29.94 -46.16
CA LYS A 335 -14.27 -31.26 -45.52
C LYS A 335 -15.16 -32.27 -46.24
N LYS A 336 -16.44 -31.94 -46.49
CA LYS A 336 -17.35 -32.79 -47.26
C LYS A 336 -16.85 -33.10 -48.68
N LEU A 337 -16.27 -32.10 -49.36
CA LEU A 337 -15.66 -32.31 -50.68
C LEU A 337 -14.45 -33.24 -50.60
N LYS A 338 -13.59 -33.07 -49.59
CA LYS A 338 -12.45 -33.96 -49.34
C LYS A 338 -12.92 -35.39 -49.08
N ASP A 339 -13.92 -35.58 -48.22
CA ASP A 339 -14.49 -36.90 -47.90
C ASP A 339 -15.10 -37.56 -49.14
N LEU A 340 -15.80 -36.79 -49.99
CA LEU A 340 -16.38 -37.28 -51.23
C LEU A 340 -15.30 -37.68 -52.25
N VAL A 341 -14.27 -36.85 -52.43
CA VAL A 341 -13.12 -37.18 -53.30
C VAL A 341 -12.38 -38.40 -52.77
N GLN A 342 -12.23 -38.54 -51.45
CA GLN A 342 -11.58 -39.70 -50.83
C GLN A 342 -12.42 -40.97 -50.98
N ALA A 343 -13.75 -40.88 -50.89
CA ALA A 343 -14.68 -41.97 -51.18
C ALA A 343 -14.64 -42.38 -52.68
N GLU A 344 -14.57 -41.42 -53.60
CA GLU A 344 -14.41 -41.72 -55.03
C GLU A 344 -13.06 -42.37 -55.34
N LEU A 345 -11.97 -41.88 -54.75
CA LEU A 345 -10.64 -42.47 -54.91
C LEU A 345 -10.56 -43.89 -54.35
N THR A 346 -11.18 -44.16 -53.21
CA THR A 346 -11.25 -45.52 -52.64
C THR A 346 -12.10 -46.44 -53.51
N THR A 347 -13.22 -45.95 -54.05
CA THR A 347 -14.06 -46.70 -55.01
C THR A 347 -13.30 -47.01 -56.30
N LEU A 348 -12.58 -46.04 -56.86
CA LEU A 348 -11.76 -46.25 -58.07
C LEU A 348 -10.62 -47.24 -57.83
N ARG A 349 -9.98 -47.22 -56.66
CA ARG A 349 -8.99 -48.24 -56.27
C ARG A 349 -9.60 -49.64 -56.20
N GLN A 350 -10.76 -49.78 -55.57
CA GLN A 350 -11.49 -51.05 -55.52
C GLN A 350 -11.87 -51.54 -56.93
N GLN A 351 -12.37 -50.66 -57.81
CA GLN A 351 -12.68 -51.03 -59.20
C GLN A 351 -11.43 -51.48 -59.96
N ARG A 352 -10.29 -50.80 -59.77
CA ARG A 352 -9.00 -51.19 -60.36
C ARG A 352 -8.55 -52.56 -59.87
N ASP A 353 -8.65 -52.82 -58.57
CA ASP A 353 -8.20 -54.08 -57.98
C ASP A 353 -9.12 -55.25 -58.39
N VAL A 354 -10.43 -55.02 -58.53
CA VAL A 354 -11.39 -55.99 -59.10
C VAL A 354 -11.13 -56.24 -60.58
N ALA A 355 -10.85 -55.20 -61.36
CA ALA A 355 -10.50 -55.34 -62.78
C ALA A 355 -9.16 -56.09 -62.95
N ALA A 356 -8.15 -55.80 -62.13
CA ALA A 356 -6.88 -56.52 -62.13
C ALA A 356 -7.06 -58.01 -61.78
N ALA A 357 -7.93 -58.32 -60.81
CA ALA A 357 -8.29 -59.70 -60.47
C ALA A 357 -9.03 -60.41 -61.63
N ALA A 358 -10.01 -59.76 -62.26
CA ALA A 358 -10.76 -60.34 -63.38
C ALA A 358 -9.90 -60.56 -64.64
N THR A 359 -8.93 -59.68 -64.90
CA THR A 359 -8.07 -59.72 -66.11
C THR A 359 -7.00 -60.82 -66.04
N SER A 360 -6.75 -61.41 -64.86
CA SER A 360 -5.88 -62.59 -64.71
C SER A 360 -6.43 -63.90 -65.30
N SER A 361 -7.64 -63.88 -65.88
CA SER A 361 -8.35 -65.07 -66.36
C SER A 361 -8.70 -65.11 -67.84
N SER A 362 -8.32 -64.10 -68.65
CA SER A 362 -8.68 -64.07 -70.08
C SER A 362 -7.64 -63.38 -70.97
N ASP A 363 -6.67 -64.17 -71.45
CA ASP A 363 -5.71 -63.80 -72.49
C ASP A 363 -6.38 -63.68 -73.87
N ASN A 364 -7.12 -62.58 -74.18
CA ASN A 364 -7.36 -62.10 -75.57
C ASN A 364 -8.31 -60.87 -75.65
N ALA A 365 -7.87 -59.67 -75.25
CA ALA A 365 -8.48 -58.40 -75.69
C ALA A 365 -7.66 -57.18 -75.23
N GLN A 366 -6.44 -56.99 -75.76
CA GLN A 366 -5.44 -56.08 -75.17
C GLN A 366 -5.26 -54.72 -75.88
N ALA A 367 -6.12 -54.32 -76.83
CA ALA A 367 -5.85 -53.14 -77.68
C ALA A 367 -6.76 -51.91 -77.47
N ALA A 368 -7.94 -52.02 -76.84
CA ALA A 368 -8.91 -50.91 -76.77
C ALA A 368 -8.96 -50.15 -75.42
N GLY A 369 -8.42 -50.70 -74.33
CA GLY A 369 -8.54 -50.12 -72.97
C GLY A 369 -7.46 -49.11 -72.56
N SER A 370 -6.42 -48.91 -73.38
CA SER A 370 -5.29 -48.02 -73.06
C SER A 370 -5.67 -46.53 -73.07
N ASP A 371 -6.58 -46.14 -73.98
CA ASP A 371 -6.88 -44.73 -74.24
C ASP A 371 -7.76 -44.09 -73.14
N ASP A 372 -8.66 -44.89 -72.55
CA ASP A 372 -9.51 -44.44 -71.44
C ASP A 372 -8.73 -44.27 -70.14
N HIS A 373 -7.69 -45.09 -69.93
CA HIS A 373 -6.81 -44.96 -68.77
C HIS A 373 -6.00 -43.66 -68.82
N SER A 374 -5.46 -43.31 -69.99
CA SER A 374 -4.73 -42.06 -70.21
C SER A 374 -5.60 -40.82 -69.95
N LYS A 375 -6.86 -40.82 -70.44
CA LYS A 375 -7.82 -39.73 -70.20
C LYS A 375 -8.20 -39.58 -68.73
N LEU A 376 -8.43 -40.70 -68.02
CA LEU A 376 -8.73 -40.67 -66.59
C LEU A 376 -7.56 -40.11 -65.78
N GLN A 377 -6.33 -40.51 -66.12
CA GLN A 377 -5.13 -40.03 -65.43
C GLN A 377 -4.86 -38.54 -65.71
N ALA A 378 -5.06 -38.08 -66.95
CA ALA A 378 -4.98 -36.66 -67.28
C ALA A 378 -5.99 -35.82 -66.48
N ARG A 379 -7.24 -36.30 -66.35
CA ARG A 379 -8.28 -35.63 -65.55
C ARG A 379 -7.95 -35.62 -64.05
N MET A 380 -7.36 -36.68 -63.53
CA MET A 380 -6.91 -36.74 -62.14
C MET A 380 -5.80 -35.70 -61.85
N ASN A 381 -4.83 -35.58 -62.76
CA ASN A 381 -3.75 -34.59 -62.64
C ASN A 381 -4.30 -33.15 -62.72
N GLU A 382 -5.22 -32.88 -63.67
CA GLU A 382 -5.89 -31.58 -63.81
C GLU A 382 -6.62 -31.17 -62.50
N LEU A 383 -7.37 -32.10 -61.89
CA LEU A 383 -8.06 -31.84 -60.62
C LEU A 383 -7.07 -31.59 -59.47
N GLN A 384 -5.96 -32.32 -59.41
CA GLN A 384 -4.91 -32.08 -58.43
C GLN A 384 -4.28 -30.69 -58.60
N THR A 385 -4.03 -30.25 -59.83
CA THR A 385 -3.52 -28.91 -60.12
C THR A 385 -4.52 -27.81 -59.75
N GLN A 386 -5.80 -28.01 -60.04
CA GLN A 386 -6.85 -27.05 -59.66
C GLN A 386 -6.99 -26.93 -58.13
N LEU A 387 -6.91 -28.04 -57.40
CA LEU A 387 -6.91 -28.04 -55.93
C LEU A 387 -5.68 -27.31 -55.37
N ALA A 388 -4.49 -27.59 -55.90
CA ALA A 388 -3.25 -26.94 -55.49
C ALA A 388 -3.29 -25.41 -55.70
N ASN A 389 -3.77 -24.96 -56.86
CA ASN A 389 -3.91 -23.54 -57.17
C ASN A 389 -4.94 -22.84 -56.27
N ALA A 390 -6.07 -23.51 -55.96
CA ALA A 390 -7.08 -22.97 -55.06
C ALA A 390 -6.58 -22.84 -53.62
N LEU A 391 -5.81 -23.81 -53.14
CA LEU A 391 -5.18 -23.77 -51.81
C LEU A 391 -4.14 -22.64 -51.74
N ALA A 392 -3.24 -22.55 -52.72
CA ALA A 392 -2.24 -21.48 -52.79
C ALA A 392 -2.88 -20.08 -52.81
N GLY A 393 -3.98 -19.91 -53.57
CA GLY A 393 -4.72 -18.63 -53.61
C GLY A 393 -5.52 -18.32 -52.35
N ALA A 394 -5.93 -19.32 -51.57
CA ALA A 394 -6.53 -19.12 -50.25
C ALA A 394 -5.47 -18.72 -49.22
N GLU A 395 -4.33 -19.42 -49.22
CA GLU A 395 -3.21 -19.15 -48.33
C GLU A 395 -2.62 -17.74 -48.54
N ALA A 396 -2.43 -17.33 -49.80
CA ALA A 396 -1.95 -15.98 -50.12
C ALA A 396 -2.86 -14.87 -49.57
N ARG A 397 -4.18 -15.04 -49.69
CA ARG A 397 -5.15 -14.09 -49.12
C ARG A 397 -5.17 -14.11 -47.60
N GLY A 398 -4.97 -15.29 -46.99
CA GLY A 398 -4.82 -15.42 -45.55
C GLY A 398 -3.60 -14.65 -45.03
N ARG A 399 -2.45 -14.79 -45.71
CA ARG A 399 -1.23 -14.05 -45.37
C ARG A 399 -1.40 -12.54 -45.53
N GLU A 400 -2.00 -12.07 -46.62
CA GLU A 400 -2.26 -10.64 -46.83
C GLU A 400 -3.18 -10.05 -45.74
N ALA A 401 -4.23 -10.78 -45.34
CA ALA A 401 -5.13 -10.34 -44.28
C ALA A 401 -4.43 -10.30 -42.91
N TYR A 402 -3.58 -11.30 -42.62
CA TYR A 402 -2.79 -11.34 -41.40
C TYR A 402 -1.79 -10.17 -41.33
N GLU A 403 -1.05 -9.91 -42.42
CA GLU A 403 -0.09 -8.82 -42.50
C GLU A 403 -0.77 -7.45 -42.29
N LYS A 404 -1.92 -7.22 -42.93
CA LYS A 404 -2.75 -6.03 -42.68
C LYS A 404 -3.22 -5.92 -41.23
N GLY A 405 -3.59 -7.04 -40.61
CA GLY A 405 -3.99 -7.09 -39.20
C GLY A 405 -2.83 -6.71 -38.26
N VAL A 406 -1.62 -7.19 -38.54
CA VAL A 406 -0.41 -6.87 -37.79
C VAL A 406 -0.04 -5.39 -37.93
N GLU A 407 -0.09 -4.84 -39.15
CA GLU A 407 0.17 -3.41 -39.38
C GLU A 407 -0.84 -2.52 -38.66
N ALA A 408 -2.13 -2.86 -38.72
CA ALA A 408 -3.18 -2.13 -38.00
C ALA A 408 -2.99 -2.21 -36.49
N GLY A 409 -2.65 -3.38 -35.95
CA GLY A 409 -2.36 -3.57 -34.53
C GLY A 409 -1.14 -2.77 -34.06
N LYS A 410 -0.09 -2.69 -34.89
CA LYS A 410 1.09 -1.86 -34.61
C LYS A 410 0.75 -0.37 -34.57
N ALA A 411 -0.03 0.12 -35.53
CA ALA A 411 -0.46 1.52 -35.56
C ALA A 411 -1.30 1.90 -34.33
N ASP A 412 -2.20 1.02 -33.88
CA ASP A 412 -3.00 1.24 -32.67
C ASP A 412 -2.14 1.23 -31.40
N ALA A 413 -1.16 0.32 -31.30
CA ALA A 413 -0.22 0.28 -30.19
C ALA A 413 0.65 1.56 -30.12
N ASP A 414 1.17 2.03 -31.26
CA ASP A 414 1.95 3.27 -31.34
C ASP A 414 1.11 4.49 -30.96
N GLN A 415 -0.18 4.51 -31.33
CA GLN A 415 -1.11 5.57 -30.96
C GLN A 415 -1.37 5.60 -29.45
N ARG A 416 -1.57 4.43 -28.81
CA ARG A 416 -1.72 4.36 -27.34
C ARG A 416 -0.46 4.80 -26.62
N ALA A 417 0.71 4.32 -27.06
CA ALA A 417 1.99 4.73 -26.48
C ALA A 417 2.25 6.25 -26.61
N LYS A 418 1.70 6.90 -27.65
CA LYS A 418 1.74 8.35 -27.78
C LYS A 418 0.80 9.03 -26.78
N GLN A 419 -0.44 8.55 -26.64
CA GLN A 419 -1.40 9.08 -25.67
C GLN A 419 -0.91 8.97 -24.22
N GLU A 420 -0.30 7.85 -23.86
CA GLU A 420 0.28 7.64 -22.53
C GLU A 420 1.44 8.61 -22.24
N ARG A 421 2.30 8.87 -23.24
CA ARG A 421 3.36 9.88 -23.12
C ARG A 421 2.81 11.29 -22.95
N ASP A 422 1.82 11.66 -23.76
CA ASP A 422 1.18 12.97 -23.66
C ASP A 422 0.48 13.16 -22.29
N GLN A 423 -0.13 12.09 -21.76
CA GLN A 423 -0.73 12.09 -20.43
C GLN A 423 0.31 12.21 -19.32
N ALA A 424 1.39 11.43 -19.38
CA ALA A 424 2.49 11.51 -18.41
C ALA A 424 3.13 12.91 -18.39
N PHE A 425 3.30 13.53 -19.56
CA PHE A 425 3.78 14.91 -19.67
C PHE A 425 2.83 15.91 -18.99
N GLN A 426 1.52 15.80 -19.22
CA GLN A 426 0.53 16.68 -18.59
C GLN A 426 0.49 16.53 -17.07
N ASP A 427 0.61 15.30 -16.56
CA ASP A 427 0.62 15.03 -15.13
C ASP A 427 1.91 15.55 -14.48
N GLY A 428 3.06 15.36 -15.14
CA GLY A 428 4.33 15.96 -14.74
C GLY A 428 4.27 17.49 -14.69
N TYR A 429 3.69 18.13 -15.71
CA TYR A 429 3.50 19.57 -15.77
C TYR A 429 2.62 20.09 -14.62
N LYS A 430 1.50 19.42 -14.33
CA LYS A 430 0.63 19.78 -13.19
C LYS A 430 1.34 19.64 -11.85
N LYS A 431 2.14 18.58 -11.69
CA LYS A 431 2.93 18.35 -10.47
C LYS A 431 3.95 19.46 -10.26
N ALA A 432 4.75 19.76 -11.28
CA ALA A 432 5.73 20.86 -11.23
C ALA A 432 5.05 22.21 -10.96
N GLN A 433 3.87 22.46 -11.53
CA GLN A 433 3.10 23.66 -11.24
C GLN A 433 2.63 23.73 -9.79
N ALA A 434 2.21 22.61 -9.18
CA ALA A 434 1.80 22.55 -7.79
C ALA A 434 2.99 22.79 -6.84
N GLU A 435 4.15 22.21 -7.15
CA GLU A 435 5.41 22.40 -6.42
C GLU A 435 5.86 23.87 -6.45
N ALA A 436 5.91 24.48 -7.63
CA ALA A 436 6.25 25.91 -7.77
C ALA A 436 5.26 26.83 -7.01
N LYS A 437 3.97 26.49 -6.96
CA LYS A 437 2.98 27.23 -6.15
C LYS A 437 3.23 27.07 -4.66
N SER A 438 3.63 25.89 -4.20
CA SER A 438 3.99 25.62 -2.81
C SER A 438 5.21 26.42 -2.39
N GLU A 439 6.29 26.39 -3.19
CA GLU A 439 7.51 27.17 -2.94
C GLU A 439 7.23 28.68 -2.91
N MET A 440 6.42 29.18 -3.84
CA MET A 440 6.00 30.58 -3.84
C MET A 440 5.18 30.94 -2.58
N GLY A 441 4.42 29.99 -2.04
CA GLY A 441 3.74 30.13 -0.75
C GLY A 441 4.71 30.29 0.42
N VAL A 442 5.75 29.45 0.47
CA VAL A 442 6.82 29.53 1.48
C VAL A 442 7.56 30.87 1.41
N LEU A 443 8.00 31.27 0.21
CA LEU A 443 8.69 32.56 0.01
C LEU A 443 7.81 33.75 0.43
N LYS A 444 6.51 33.68 0.17
CA LYS A 444 5.56 34.73 0.59
C LYS A 444 5.40 34.78 2.10
N ALA A 445 5.41 33.64 2.78
CA ALA A 445 5.37 33.56 4.24
C ALA A 445 6.66 34.14 4.85
N GLU A 446 7.83 33.77 4.32
CA GLU A 446 9.13 34.32 4.74
C GLU A 446 9.19 35.84 4.58
N LEU A 447 8.79 36.37 3.42
CA LEU A 447 8.69 37.82 3.20
C LEU A 447 7.73 38.50 4.19
N GLY A 448 6.64 37.83 4.57
CA GLY A 448 5.72 38.30 5.61
C GLY A 448 6.40 38.42 6.97
N MET A 449 7.19 37.40 7.37
CA MET A 449 7.95 37.41 8.61
C MET A 449 9.00 38.52 8.63
N PHE A 450 9.74 38.72 7.54
CA PHE A 450 10.71 39.82 7.44
C PHE A 450 10.03 41.19 7.55
N ARG A 451 8.85 41.36 6.95
CA ARG A 451 8.10 42.61 7.05
C ARG A 451 7.64 42.87 8.49
N ALA A 452 7.07 41.86 9.16
CA ALA A 452 6.66 41.97 10.56
C ALA A 452 7.84 42.29 11.48
N PHE A 453 8.99 41.65 11.26
CA PHE A 453 10.22 41.94 11.98
C PHE A 453 10.68 43.40 11.80
N HIS A 454 10.67 43.90 10.56
CA HIS A 454 11.02 45.30 10.27
C HIS A 454 10.05 46.30 10.88
N GLU A 455 8.74 46.03 10.83
CA GLU A 455 7.72 46.89 11.46
C GLU A 455 7.90 46.93 12.97
N SER A 456 8.19 45.78 13.61
CA SER A 456 8.48 45.73 15.04
C SER A 456 9.76 46.50 15.40
N ALA A 457 10.82 46.38 14.58
CA ALA A 457 12.06 47.13 14.79
C ALA A 457 11.87 48.64 14.63
N ALA A 458 11.07 49.08 13.64
CA ALA A 458 10.71 50.48 13.47
C ALA A 458 9.92 51.02 14.67
N HIS A 459 8.94 50.25 15.17
CA HIS A 459 8.15 50.64 16.34
C HIS A 459 8.99 50.76 17.62
N CYS A 460 10.01 49.91 17.80
CA CYS A 460 10.97 50.03 18.89
C CYS A 460 11.84 51.29 18.77
N ALA A 461 12.24 51.68 17.55
CA ALA A 461 13.05 52.89 17.33
C ALA A 461 12.28 54.18 17.66
N ASP A 462 10.98 54.24 17.34
CA ASP A 462 10.15 55.42 17.63
C ASP A 462 9.90 55.64 19.14
N HIS A 463 9.98 54.60 19.96
CA HIS A 463 9.80 54.71 21.42
C HIS A 463 11.06 55.19 22.17
N VAL A 464 12.24 55.18 21.55
CA VAL A 464 13.50 55.58 22.21
C VAL A 464 13.81 57.09 22.06
N GLY A 465 13.10 57.81 21.20
CA GLY A 465 13.37 59.22 20.91
C GLY A 465 12.53 60.28 21.65
N GLY A 466 11.56 59.88 22.48
CA GLY A 466 10.51 60.80 22.98
C GLY A 466 10.75 61.45 24.35
N ASP A 467 11.43 60.79 25.29
CA ASP A 467 11.41 61.17 26.72
C ASP A 467 12.79 61.52 27.30
N THR A 468 13.74 62.02 26.50
CA THR A 468 15.08 62.38 27.00
C THR A 468 15.32 63.88 27.21
N GLU A 469 14.31 64.73 27.08
CA GLU A 469 14.40 66.12 27.55
C GLU A 469 13.98 66.23 29.03
N GLY A 470 14.83 65.85 29.98
CA GLY A 470 14.52 66.14 31.39
C GLY A 470 15.43 65.62 32.50
N LEU A 471 16.36 64.70 32.26
CA LEU A 471 17.23 64.16 33.31
C LEU A 471 18.71 64.20 32.92
N LEU A 472 19.25 65.42 32.88
CA LEU A 472 20.69 65.65 33.04
C LEU A 472 20.90 66.18 34.47
N ASP A 473 21.15 65.29 35.42
CA ASP A 473 21.75 65.67 36.70
C ASP A 473 22.81 64.62 37.11
N ASP A 474 24.06 65.03 36.92
CA ASP A 474 25.30 64.65 37.60
C ASP A 474 25.37 63.30 38.35
N SER A 475 25.83 62.24 37.68
CA SER A 475 26.65 61.19 38.32
C SER A 475 27.26 60.25 37.26
N LEU A 476 28.41 60.61 36.70
CA LEU A 476 29.05 59.87 35.59
C LEU A 476 30.55 59.63 35.81
N ASP A 477 30.95 59.34 37.06
CA ASP A 477 32.36 59.10 37.41
C ASP A 477 32.66 57.71 38.01
N ASP A 478 31.72 56.77 38.11
CA ASP A 478 31.99 55.54 38.90
C ASP A 478 31.40 54.22 38.36
N ILE A 479 31.66 53.91 37.09
CA ILE A 479 31.52 52.52 36.60
C ILE A 479 32.81 52.10 35.91
N SER A 480 33.75 51.61 36.71
CA SER A 480 34.89 50.84 36.24
C SER A 480 34.40 49.55 35.56
N LEU A 481 34.52 49.50 34.22
CA LEU A 481 34.44 48.29 33.43
C LEU A 481 35.61 47.36 33.80
N ALA A 482 35.32 46.37 34.64
CA ALA A 482 36.08 45.14 34.70
C ALA A 482 35.42 44.11 33.77
N ASP A 483 36.27 43.37 33.07
CA ASP A 483 36.01 42.22 32.20
C ASP A 483 35.51 42.51 30.78
N GLY A 484 36.51 42.68 29.90
CA GLY A 484 36.36 42.72 28.45
C GLY A 484 35.91 41.38 27.86
N GLN A 485 34.61 41.14 27.82
CA GLN A 485 34.03 40.23 26.83
C GLN A 485 33.71 40.99 25.53
N PRO A 486 34.25 40.56 24.37
CA PRO A 486 33.85 41.11 23.10
C PRO A 486 32.40 40.72 22.81
N LEU A 487 31.53 41.73 22.67
CA LEU A 487 30.16 41.57 22.20
C LEU A 487 30.20 41.06 20.74
N CYS A 488 30.02 39.75 20.57
CA CYS A 488 29.79 39.16 19.26
C CYS A 488 28.37 39.50 18.80
N SER A 489 28.28 40.31 17.75
CA SER A 489 27.07 40.55 16.98
C SER A 489 26.49 39.22 16.48
N PRO A 490 25.16 39.04 16.48
CA PRO A 490 24.54 37.88 15.85
C PRO A 490 24.52 38.08 14.33
N THR A 491 25.66 37.90 13.66
CA THR A 491 25.66 37.75 12.20
C THR A 491 25.19 36.35 11.85
N SER A 492 23.97 36.30 11.33
CA SER A 492 23.40 35.25 10.48
C SER A 492 24.47 34.41 9.78
N SER A 493 24.68 33.19 10.26
CA SER A 493 25.47 32.16 9.61
C SER A 493 24.63 31.48 8.54
N VAL A 494 24.52 32.12 7.37
CA VAL A 494 24.19 31.42 6.13
C VAL A 494 25.38 30.53 5.80
N SER A 495 25.26 29.26 6.17
CA SER A 495 26.19 28.20 5.82
C SER A 495 26.15 27.96 4.31
N ILE A 496 27.09 28.58 3.59
CA ILE A 496 27.37 28.24 2.20
C ILE A 496 28.20 26.96 2.23
N PHE A 497 27.55 25.82 2.01
CA PHE A 497 28.22 24.56 1.70
C PHE A 497 28.93 24.70 0.35
N THR A 498 30.20 25.10 0.35
CA THR A 498 31.09 24.85 -0.78
C THR A 498 31.54 23.41 -0.71
N ASP A 499 30.88 22.55 -1.48
CA ASP A 499 31.38 21.22 -1.82
C ASP A 499 32.73 21.37 -2.52
N ASN A 500 33.79 20.97 -1.82
CA ASN A 500 35.14 20.90 -2.35
C ASN A 500 35.71 19.51 -2.03
N GLY A 501 34.99 18.47 -2.46
CA GLY A 501 35.47 17.09 -2.46
C GLY A 501 36.39 16.80 -3.64
N LYS A 502 37.68 17.09 -3.49
CA LYS A 502 38.75 16.46 -4.27
C LYS A 502 38.70 14.93 -4.09
N ASN A 503 38.42 14.20 -5.15
CA ASN A 503 38.77 12.78 -5.26
C ASN A 503 39.53 12.56 -6.57
N ASP A 504 40.86 12.51 -6.45
CA ASP A 504 41.77 12.03 -7.48
C ASP A 504 42.08 10.53 -7.22
N PHE A 505 42.26 9.79 -8.33
CA PHE A 505 42.69 8.38 -8.48
C PHE A 505 41.57 7.33 -8.26
N SER A 506 41.23 6.41 -9.18
CA SER A 506 41.97 5.85 -10.33
C SER A 506 41.01 5.19 -11.34
N SER A 507 41.23 5.46 -12.62
CA SER A 507 41.11 4.57 -13.79
C SER A 507 40.33 3.24 -13.68
N GLU A 508 39.18 3.15 -14.37
CA GLU A 508 38.99 2.27 -15.53
C GLU A 508 37.65 2.56 -16.24
N VAL A 509 37.74 2.84 -17.54
CA VAL A 509 36.66 3.02 -18.53
C VAL A 509 36.43 1.63 -19.15
N PRO A 510 35.19 1.13 -19.45
CA PRO A 510 34.41 1.74 -20.53
C PRO A 510 32.87 1.63 -20.57
N LYS A 511 32.32 2.56 -21.39
CA LYS A 511 31.07 2.53 -22.19
C LYS A 511 29.77 2.92 -21.47
N SER A 512 29.38 4.19 -21.51
CA SER A 512 28.72 4.91 -22.63
C SER A 512 27.27 4.47 -22.89
N THR A 513 26.33 5.12 -22.21
CA THR A 513 25.03 5.53 -22.78
C THR A 513 24.58 6.68 -21.89
N ASP A 514 25.12 7.87 -22.13
CA ASP A 514 24.42 8.94 -22.87
C ASP A 514 23.12 9.33 -22.16
N ASP A 515 23.34 9.95 -21.00
CA ASP A 515 22.41 10.78 -20.27
C ASP A 515 22.74 12.23 -20.67
N TRP A 516 22.07 12.73 -21.69
CA TRP A 516 21.98 14.16 -22.03
C TRP A 516 20.66 14.41 -22.73
N GLY A 517 19.74 15.04 -22.01
CA GLY A 517 18.48 15.50 -22.57
C GLY A 517 17.50 15.97 -21.51
N GLU A 518 17.88 16.96 -20.70
CA GLU A 518 16.97 17.87 -20.00
C GLU A 518 15.90 18.44 -20.98
N TRP A 519 14.74 18.81 -20.41
CA TRP A 519 13.60 19.60 -20.97
C TRP A 519 12.44 18.85 -21.62
#